data_AF-A0A2V9KBY0-F1
#
_entry.id   AF-A0A2V9KBY0-F1
#
_cell.length_a   1.000
_cell.length_b   1.000
_cell.length_c   1.000
_cell.angle_alpha   90.00
_cell.angle_beta   90.00
_cell.angle_gamma   90.00
#
_symmetry.space_group_name_H-M   'P 1'
#
loop_
_entity.id
_entity.type
_entity.pdbx_description
1 polymer ?
#
loop_
_entity_poly.entity_id
_entity_poly.type
_entity_poly.pdbx_seq_one_letter_code
_entity_poly.pdbx_strand_id
1 'polypeptide(L)'
;MRALATGRLFAKEAGLLAGAWVVPLAFLYNFCDFVFRCGCVSVWAGAADRCNVHDAAAPHCPWCSHPAGMAGLLVLLLALDTLVFLGLRTRPALLRVFAGAAAFFLAGAAAGLGFALAYGYPHFLGFALR
;
A
#
# COMPACT_ATOMS: atom_id res chain seq x y z
N MET A 1 -2.41 39.48 8.15
CA MET A 1 -1.85 38.91 6.91
C MET A 1 -1.01 37.63 7.10
N ARG A 2 -0.13 37.52 8.12
CA ARG A 2 0.67 36.29 8.36
C ARG A 2 -0.14 35.01 8.64
N ALA A 3 -1.23 35.08 9.42
CA ALA A 3 -2.07 33.91 9.72
C ALA A 3 -2.74 33.28 8.47
N LEU A 4 -3.15 34.11 7.51
CA LEU A 4 -3.73 33.65 6.24
C LEU A 4 -2.69 32.96 5.34
N ALA A 5 -1.43 33.38 5.39
CA ALA A 5 -0.34 32.74 4.66
C ALA A 5 0.03 31.38 5.25
N THR A 6 0.05 31.26 6.58
CA THR A 6 0.31 29.98 7.28
C THR A 6 -0.79 28.96 7.03
N GLY A 7 -2.07 29.40 7.04
CA GLY A 7 -3.21 28.51 6.75
C GLY A 7 -3.18 27.96 5.33
N ARG A 8 -2.83 28.78 4.33
CA ARG A 8 -2.70 28.33 2.92
C ARG A 8 -1.55 27.35 2.73
N LEU A 9 -0.42 27.55 3.41
CA LEU A 9 0.72 26.63 3.34
C LEU A 9 0.37 25.26 3.95
N PHE A 10 -0.31 25.26 5.11
CA PHE A 10 -0.76 24.04 5.76
C PHE A 10 -1.75 23.26 4.89
N ALA A 11 -2.75 23.93 4.32
CA ALA A 11 -3.73 23.31 3.43
C ALA A 11 -3.07 22.68 2.19
N LYS A 12 -2.05 23.34 1.63
CA LYS A 12 -1.28 22.82 0.49
C LYS A 12 -0.53 21.54 0.84
N GLU A 13 0.22 21.52 1.95
CA GLU A 13 0.97 20.35 2.38
C GLU A 13 0.06 19.17 2.75
N ALA A 14 -1.07 19.45 3.41
CA ALA A 14 -2.08 18.44 3.68
C ALA A 14 -2.67 17.85 2.39
N GLY A 15 -2.97 18.70 1.40
CA GLY A 15 -3.45 18.25 0.09
C GLY A 15 -2.42 17.42 -0.68
N LEU A 16 -1.14 17.79 -0.62
CA LEU A 16 -0.06 17.01 -1.24
C LEU A 16 0.15 15.65 -0.57
N LEU A 17 0.08 15.60 0.77
CA LEU A 17 0.17 14.33 1.50
C LEU A 17 -1.04 13.44 1.23
N ALA A 18 -2.25 14.00 1.19
CA ALA A 18 -3.44 13.25 0.80
C ALA A 18 -3.30 12.69 -0.62
N GLY A 19 -2.79 13.50 -1.56
CA GLY A 19 -2.45 13.05 -2.92
C GLY A 19 -1.38 11.95 -2.93
N ALA A 20 -0.41 12.01 -2.01
CA ALA A 20 0.60 10.97 -1.87
C ALA A 20 -0.03 9.62 -1.50
N TRP A 21 -0.98 9.60 -0.55
CA TRP A 21 -1.68 8.38 -0.13
C TRP A 21 -2.64 7.82 -1.17
N VAL A 22 -3.24 8.67 -2.02
CA VAL A 22 -4.15 8.21 -3.07
C VAL A 22 -3.47 7.22 -4.01
N VAL A 23 -2.20 7.44 -4.35
CA VAL A 23 -1.45 6.56 -5.27
C VAL A 23 -1.35 5.12 -4.74
N PRO A 24 -0.72 4.83 -3.59
CA PRO A 24 -0.61 3.48 -3.08
C PRO A 24 -1.97 2.84 -2.78
N LEU A 25 -2.94 3.61 -2.29
CA LEU A 25 -4.29 3.08 -2.00
C LEU A 25 -5.03 2.67 -3.28
N ALA A 26 -4.94 3.46 -4.35
CA ALA A 26 -5.59 3.14 -5.62
C ALA A 26 -5.04 1.86 -6.26
N PHE A 27 -3.75 1.55 -6.03
CA PHE A 27 -3.08 0.37 -6.57
C PHE A 27 -2.96 -0.78 -5.57
N LEU A 28 -3.53 -0.67 -4.35
CA LEU A 28 -3.35 -1.65 -3.29
C LEU A 28 -3.78 -3.06 -3.70
N TYR A 29 -4.93 -3.19 -4.37
CA TYR A 29 -5.42 -4.50 -4.82
C TYR A 29 -4.62 -5.05 -6.00
N ASN A 30 -4.21 -4.21 -6.94
CA ASN A 30 -3.30 -4.62 -8.02
C ASN A 30 -1.97 -5.12 -7.45
N PHE A 31 -1.47 -4.44 -6.43
CA PHE A 31 -0.26 -4.82 -5.73
C PHE A 31 -0.44 -6.14 -4.95
N CYS A 32 -1.58 -6.33 -4.29
CA CYS A 32 -1.94 -7.58 -3.63
C CYS A 32 -1.92 -8.76 -4.62
N ASP A 33 -2.54 -8.60 -5.79
CA ASP A 33 -2.50 -9.63 -6.84
C ASP A 33 -1.09 -9.83 -7.40
N PHE A 34 -0.34 -8.76 -7.63
CA PHE A 34 1.04 -8.86 -8.08
C PHE A 34 1.92 -9.65 -7.11
N VAL A 35 1.75 -9.42 -5.80
CA VAL A 35 2.52 -10.11 -4.76
C VAL A 35 2.06 -11.56 -4.59
N PHE A 36 0.76 -11.85 -4.52
CA PHE A 36 0.26 -13.17 -4.11
C PHE A 36 -0.42 -13.99 -5.21
N ARG A 37 -0.60 -13.43 -6.41
CA ARG A 37 -1.43 -14.00 -7.48
C ARG A 37 -2.82 -14.39 -7.00
N CYS A 38 -3.40 -13.56 -6.14
CA CYS A 38 -4.63 -13.87 -5.42
C CYS A 38 -5.89 -13.58 -6.22
N GLY A 39 -5.82 -12.95 -7.39
CA GLY A 39 -6.97 -12.62 -8.24
C GLY A 39 -7.64 -11.29 -7.91
N CYS A 40 -7.09 -10.51 -6.97
CA CYS A 40 -7.52 -9.13 -6.76
C CYS A 40 -7.38 -8.30 -8.04
N VAL A 41 -8.32 -7.39 -8.27
CA VAL A 41 -8.31 -6.46 -9.40
C VAL A 41 -8.33 -5.03 -8.89
N SER A 42 -8.21 -4.02 -9.77
CA SER A 42 -8.17 -2.62 -9.32
C SER A 42 -9.42 -2.26 -8.49
N VAL A 43 -9.29 -1.26 -7.60
CA VAL A 43 -10.43 -0.72 -6.83
C VAL A 43 -11.60 -0.32 -7.73
N TRP A 44 -11.32 0.04 -8.98
CA TRP A 44 -12.29 0.48 -9.97
C TRP A 44 -12.95 -0.66 -10.76
N ALA A 45 -12.47 -1.90 -10.59
CA ALA A 45 -12.87 -3.07 -11.39
C ALA A 45 -13.44 -4.22 -10.53
N GLY A 46 -13.80 -3.94 -9.27
CA GLY A 46 -14.32 -4.95 -8.34
C GLY A 46 -13.35 -5.37 -7.24
N ALA A 47 -12.19 -4.71 -7.09
CA ALA A 47 -11.31 -4.84 -5.92
C ALA A 47 -11.03 -6.30 -5.50
N ALA A 48 -11.59 -6.74 -4.37
CA ALA A 48 -11.42 -8.08 -3.81
C ALA A 48 -12.49 -9.09 -4.26
N ASP A 49 -13.50 -8.71 -5.04
CA ASP A 49 -14.65 -9.57 -5.38
C ASP A 49 -14.25 -10.85 -6.13
N ARG A 50 -13.07 -10.86 -6.77
CA ARG A 50 -12.49 -12.00 -7.49
C ARG A 50 -11.31 -12.65 -6.75
N CYS A 51 -11.05 -12.22 -5.52
CA CYS A 51 -9.95 -12.72 -4.71
C CYS A 51 -10.19 -14.19 -4.33
N ASN A 52 -9.10 -14.96 -4.26
CA ASN A 52 -9.08 -16.35 -3.87
C ASN A 52 -9.61 -16.64 -2.46
N VAL A 53 -9.82 -15.62 -1.62
CA VAL A 53 -10.52 -15.76 -0.33
C VAL A 53 -11.97 -16.23 -0.50
N HIS A 54 -12.55 -16.02 -1.69
CA HIS A 54 -13.90 -16.48 -2.03
C HIS A 54 -13.93 -17.90 -2.62
N ASP A 55 -12.78 -18.51 -2.88
CA ASP A 55 -12.65 -19.88 -3.39
C ASP A 55 -12.34 -20.83 -2.22
N ALA A 56 -13.16 -21.87 -2.06
CA ALA A 56 -13.00 -22.86 -0.99
C ALA A 56 -11.81 -23.82 -1.20
N ALA A 57 -11.37 -24.00 -2.44
CA ALA A 57 -10.30 -24.93 -2.80
C ALA A 57 -8.93 -24.24 -2.94
N ALA A 58 -8.90 -22.93 -3.17
CA ALA A 58 -7.66 -22.18 -3.34
C ALA A 58 -7.01 -21.80 -2.00
N PRO A 59 -5.66 -21.72 -1.92
CA PRO A 59 -4.98 -21.12 -0.78
C PRO A 59 -5.40 -19.66 -0.61
N HIS A 60 -5.85 -19.26 0.57
CA HIS A 60 -6.33 -17.89 0.81
C HIS A 60 -5.18 -16.89 0.95
N CYS A 61 -5.30 -15.74 0.28
CA CYS A 61 -4.35 -14.64 0.38
C CYS A 61 -4.08 -14.26 1.84
N PRO A 62 -2.80 -14.20 2.28
CA PRO A 62 -2.47 -14.02 3.69
C PRO A 62 -2.80 -12.62 4.22
N TRP A 63 -2.87 -11.60 3.35
CA TRP A 63 -3.35 -10.27 3.74
C TRP A 63 -4.86 -10.21 3.95
N CYS A 64 -5.65 -10.92 3.13
CA CYS A 64 -7.11 -10.93 3.27
C CYS A 64 -7.59 -11.86 4.38
N SER A 65 -6.92 -12.99 4.60
CA SER A 65 -7.27 -13.94 5.67
C SER A 65 -6.92 -13.44 7.07
N HIS A 66 -6.05 -12.44 7.19
CA HIS A 66 -5.64 -11.83 8.46
C HIS A 66 -5.93 -10.32 8.49
N PRO A 67 -7.22 -9.91 8.56
CA PRO A 67 -7.63 -8.52 8.40
C PRO A 67 -7.01 -7.58 9.46
N ALA A 68 -6.83 -8.04 10.69
CA ALA A 68 -6.16 -7.25 11.74
C ALA A 68 -4.67 -7.01 11.42
N GLY A 69 -3.97 -8.05 10.93
CA GLY A 69 -2.57 -7.95 10.50
C GLY A 69 -2.41 -7.02 9.31
N MET A 70 -3.32 -7.12 8.33
CA MET A 70 -3.34 -6.24 7.16
C MET A 70 -3.67 -4.79 7.53
N ALA A 71 -4.63 -4.54 8.43
CA ALA A 71 -4.93 -3.19 8.90
C ALA A 71 -3.72 -2.55 9.60
N GLY A 72 -3.04 -3.30 10.48
CA GLY A 72 -1.81 -2.85 11.12
C GLY A 72 -0.70 -2.56 10.11
N LEU A 73 -0.52 -3.44 9.12
CA LEU A 73 0.43 -3.23 8.03
C LEU A 73 0.10 -1.97 7.22
N LEU A 74 -1.17 -1.76 6.84
CA LEU A 74 -1.58 -0.59 6.06
C LEU A 74 -1.29 0.72 6.82
N VAL A 75 -1.58 0.77 8.12
CA VAL A 75 -1.24 1.93 8.97
C VAL A 75 0.26 2.17 8.99
N LEU A 76 1.07 1.11 9.15
CA LEU A 76 2.52 1.21 9.14
C LEU A 76 3.05 1.72 7.78
N LEU A 77 2.51 1.23 6.67
CA LEU A 77 2.94 1.63 5.34
C LEU A 77 2.55 3.09 5.02
N LEU A 78 1.36 3.54 5.41
CA LEU A 78 0.95 4.95 5.28
C LEU A 78 1.77 5.87 6.19
N ALA A 79 2.12 5.41 7.39
CA ALA A 79 3.03 6.13 8.28
C ALA A 79 4.43 6.26 7.65
N LEU A 80 4.95 5.19 7.04
CA LEU A 80 6.23 5.22 6.33
C LEU A 80 6.22 6.18 5.14
N ASP A 81 5.18 6.13 4.30
CA ASP A 81 4.97 7.08 3.20
C ASP A 81 5.00 8.53 3.74
N THR A 82 4.25 8.79 4.81
CA THR A 82 4.21 10.11 5.48
C THR A 82 5.59 10.54 5.97
N LEU A 83 6.35 9.65 6.62
CA LEU A 83 7.69 9.95 7.10
C LEU A 83 8.65 10.28 5.95
N VAL A 84 8.59 9.54 4.84
CA VAL A 84 9.39 9.83 3.64
C VAL A 84 8.98 11.18 3.02
N PHE A 85 7.69 11.42 2.89
CA PHE A 85 7.13 12.66 2.36
C PHE A 85 7.57 13.90 3.16
N LEU A 86 7.58 13.79 4.49
CA LEU A 86 8.03 14.84 5.41
C LEU A 86 9.54 14.97 5.45
N GLY A 87 10.29 13.87 5.41
CA GLY A 87 11.75 13.86 5.37
C GLY A 87 12.30 14.53 4.11
N LEU A 88 11.55 14.46 3.00
CA LEU A 88 11.89 15.09 1.73
C LEU A 88 11.25 16.48 1.54
N ARG A 89 10.79 17.16 2.60
CA ARG A 89 10.07 18.45 2.51
C ARG A 89 10.77 19.56 1.73
N THR A 90 12.10 19.54 1.64
CA THR A 90 12.90 20.52 0.89
C THR A 90 13.03 20.18 -0.60
N ARG A 91 12.55 19.00 -1.01
CA ARG A 91 12.58 18.52 -2.40
C ARG A 91 11.27 18.83 -3.13
N PRO A 92 11.26 18.77 -4.48
CA PRO A 92 10.03 18.98 -5.25
C PRO A 92 8.91 18.02 -4.84
N ALA A 93 7.67 18.52 -4.83
CA ALA A 93 6.48 17.77 -4.40
C ALA A 93 6.34 16.41 -5.12
N LEU A 94 6.60 16.39 -6.42
CA LEU A 94 6.50 15.17 -7.23
C LEU A 94 7.46 14.07 -6.74
N LEU A 95 8.71 14.44 -6.41
CA LEU A 95 9.69 13.50 -5.87
C LEU A 95 9.25 12.98 -4.50
N ARG A 96 8.68 13.84 -3.65
CA ARG A 96 8.18 13.45 -2.32
C ARG A 96 7.08 12.39 -2.43
N VAL A 97 6.11 12.64 -3.31
CA VAL A 97 4.99 11.72 -3.59
C VAL A 97 5.50 10.37 -4.11
N PHE A 98 6.34 10.36 -5.15
CA PHE A 98 6.82 9.10 -5.72
C PHE A 98 7.78 8.35 -4.79
N ALA A 99 8.60 9.04 -4.02
CA ALA A 99 9.46 8.40 -3.03
C ALA A 99 8.65 7.74 -1.91
N GLY A 100 7.59 8.40 -1.42
CA GLY A 100 6.67 7.84 -0.44
C GLY A 100 5.94 6.61 -0.97
N ALA A 101 5.36 6.70 -2.17
CA ALA A 101 4.72 5.56 -2.83
C ALA A 101 5.70 4.39 -3.07
N ALA A 102 6.94 4.67 -3.50
CA ALA A 102 7.96 3.64 -3.66
C ALA A 102 8.28 2.96 -2.31
N ALA A 103 8.44 3.72 -1.23
CA ALA A 103 8.66 3.18 0.10
C ALA A 103 7.49 2.29 0.56
N PHE A 104 6.25 2.70 0.30
CA PHE A 104 5.04 1.91 0.55
C PHE A 104 5.11 0.54 -0.14
N PHE A 105 5.35 0.50 -1.46
CA PHE A 105 5.36 -0.77 -2.20
C PHE A 105 6.56 -1.65 -1.87
N LEU A 106 7.74 -1.08 -1.66
CA LEU A 106 8.92 -1.85 -1.29
C LEU A 106 8.78 -2.47 0.11
N ALA A 107 8.35 -1.69 1.10
CA ALA A 107 8.08 -2.20 2.44
C ALA A 107 6.91 -3.18 2.45
N GLY A 108 5.86 -2.89 1.67
CA GLY A 108 4.72 -3.79 1.47
C GLY A 108 5.15 -5.13 0.88
N ALA A 109 6.05 -5.15 -0.11
CA ALA A 109 6.56 -6.39 -0.68
C ALA A 109 7.38 -7.18 0.35
N ALA A 110 8.26 -6.51 1.10
CA ALA A 110 9.02 -7.16 2.16
C ALA A 110 8.12 -7.75 3.25
N ALA A 111 7.10 -7.01 3.70
CA ALA A 111 6.10 -7.51 4.63
C ALA A 111 5.29 -8.67 4.02
N GLY A 112 4.91 -8.56 2.75
CA GLY A 112 4.22 -9.61 2.02
C GLY A 112 5.00 -10.91 1.96
N LEU A 113 6.33 -10.85 1.79
CA LEU A 113 7.20 -12.01 1.85
C LEU A 113 7.17 -12.63 3.26
N GLY A 114 7.25 -11.79 4.29
CA GLY A 114 7.10 -12.21 5.68
C GLY A 114 5.80 -12.97 5.92
N PHE A 115 4.67 -12.45 5.43
CA PHE A 115 3.37 -13.13 5.49
C PHE A 115 3.38 -14.45 4.70
N ALA A 116 3.91 -14.45 3.47
CA ALA A 116 3.96 -15.65 2.65
C ALA A 116 4.75 -16.78 3.34
N LEU A 117 5.90 -16.44 3.93
CA LEU A 117 6.74 -17.38 4.66
C LEU A 117 6.08 -17.84 5.97
N ALA A 118 5.52 -16.91 6.75
CA ALA A 118 4.91 -17.20 8.04
C ALA A 118 3.67 -18.11 7.93
N TYR A 119 2.87 -17.93 6.88
CA TYR A 119 1.63 -18.67 6.66
C TYR A 119 1.74 -19.77 5.60
N GLY A 120 2.94 -20.01 5.07
CA GLY A 120 3.19 -21.07 4.09
C GLY A 120 2.46 -20.88 2.75
N TYR A 121 2.25 -19.62 2.34
CA TYR A 121 1.54 -19.31 1.11
C TYR A 121 2.42 -19.63 -0.12
N PRO A 122 1.88 -20.27 -1.18
CA PRO A 122 2.69 -20.89 -2.22
C PRO A 122 3.30 -19.92 -3.25
N HIS A 123 2.80 -18.68 -3.35
CA HIS A 123 3.21 -17.74 -4.40
C HIS A 123 3.67 -16.40 -3.83
N PHE A 124 4.78 -15.88 -4.37
CA PHE A 124 5.26 -14.53 -4.05
C PHE A 124 5.95 -13.89 -5.27
N LEU A 125 5.51 -12.70 -5.69
CA LEU A 125 6.04 -11.94 -6.82
C LEU A 125 6.19 -12.77 -8.11
N GLY A 126 5.22 -13.64 -8.39
CA GLY A 126 5.25 -14.53 -9.56
C GLY A 126 6.05 -15.82 -9.40
N PHE A 127 6.81 -15.98 -8.31
CA PHE A 127 7.58 -17.18 -8.02
C PHE A 127 6.78 -18.14 -7.13
N ALA A 128 6.96 -19.44 -7.36
CA ALA A 128 6.54 -20.46 -6.41
C ALA A 128 7.56 -20.53 -5.26
N LEU A 129 7.09 -20.44 -4.02
CA LEU A 129 7.93 -20.59 -2.83
C LEU A 129 8.04 -22.05 -2.37
N ARG A 130 7.17 -22.92 -2.89
CA ARG A 130 7.10 -24.36 -2.61
C ARG A 130 6.60 -25.12 -3.83
#